data_AF-A0A3G6T6X6-F1
#
_entry.id   AF-A0A3G6T6X6-F1
#
_cell.length_a   1.000
_cell.length_b   1.000
_cell.length_c   1.000
_cell.angle_alpha   90.00
_cell.angle_beta   90.00
_cell.angle_gamma   90.00
#
_symmetry.space_group_name_H-M   'P 1'
#
loop_
_entity.id
_entity.type
_entity.pdbx_description
1 polymer ?
#
loop_
_entity_poly.entity_id
_entity_poly.type
_entity_poly.pdbx_seq_one_letter_code
_entity_poly.pdbx_strand_id
1 'polypeptide(L)' 'MTPKEFPEQNILFGADQPEYLPLPAHRNEQGDVITCWELSEEEVKTIIETKCIFLSLKTFNEPLQPVFITADRSELFSE' A
#
# COMPACT_ATOMS: atom_id res chain seq x y z
N MET A 1 -9.23 -2.53 -6.09
CA MET A 1 -8.37 -1.43 -5.64
C MET A 1 -7.17 -1.38 -6.54
N THR A 2 -6.63 -0.20 -6.79
CA THR A 2 -5.45 0.00 -7.65
C THR A 2 -4.44 0.89 -6.94
N PRO A 3 -3.13 0.70 -7.16
CA PRO A 3 -2.12 1.62 -6.64
C PRO A 3 -2.40 3.06 -7.10
N LYS A 4 -2.19 4.03 -6.22
CA LYS A 4 -2.41 5.46 -6.47
C LYS A 4 -1.16 6.24 -6.12
N GLU A 5 -0.75 7.15 -7.01
CA GLU A 5 0.34 8.09 -6.73
C GLU A 5 -0.04 9.08 -5.63
N PHE A 6 0.95 9.50 -4.84
CA PHE A 6 0.76 10.43 -3.73
C PHE A 6 2.00 11.33 -3.54
N PRO A 7 1.87 12.50 -2.88
CA PRO A 7 2.92 13.53 -2.88
C PRO A 7 4.30 13.07 -2.39
N GLU A 8 4.35 12.19 -1.39
CA GLU A 8 5.60 11.71 -0.79
C GLU A 8 6.32 10.63 -1.60
N GLN A 9 5.72 10.13 -2.68
CA GLN A 9 6.30 9.05 -3.50
C GLN A 9 7.75 9.37 -3.93
N ASN A 10 8.66 8.43 -3.70
CA ASN A 10 10.07 8.56 -4.08
C ASN A 10 10.63 7.33 -4.81
N ILE A 11 9.83 6.27 -4.97
CA ILE A 11 10.22 5.03 -5.62
C ILE A 11 9.03 4.40 -6.37
N LEU A 12 9.33 3.70 -7.46
CA LEU A 12 8.38 2.92 -8.24
C LEU A 12 8.86 1.46 -8.30
N PHE A 13 8.25 0.58 -7.52
CA PHE A 13 8.62 -0.84 -7.52
C PHE A 13 8.09 -1.54 -8.77
N GLY A 14 8.83 -2.52 -9.29
CA GLY A 14 8.40 -3.36 -10.40
C GLY A 14 8.33 -2.67 -11.76
N ALA A 15 8.80 -1.42 -11.89
CA ALA A 15 8.73 -0.65 -13.14
C ALA A 15 9.38 -1.36 -14.35
N ASP A 16 10.48 -2.07 -14.11
CA ASP A 16 11.25 -2.76 -15.16
C ASP A 16 10.88 -4.24 -15.31
N GLN A 17 9.81 -4.71 -14.66
CA GLN A 17 9.42 -6.12 -14.65
C GLN A 17 8.06 -6.29 -15.34
N PRO A 18 8.00 -6.84 -16.57
CA PRO A 18 6.76 -6.97 -17.33
C PRO A 18 5.66 -7.77 -16.62
N GLU A 19 6.03 -8.69 -15.73
CA GLU A 19 5.09 -9.53 -15.00
C GLU A 19 4.43 -8.81 -13.82
N TYR A 20 4.91 -7.63 -13.43
CA TYR A 20 4.40 -6.87 -12.29
C TYR A 20 3.81 -5.53 -12.72
N LEU A 21 2.72 -5.14 -12.07
CA LEU A 21 2.22 -3.78 -12.18
C LEU A 21 3.14 -2.84 -11.40
N PRO A 22 3.55 -1.69 -11.98
CA PRO A 22 4.34 -0.70 -11.26
C PRO A 22 3.61 -0.25 -9.99
N LEU A 23 4.32 -0.29 -8.86
CA LEU A 23 3.79 0.06 -7.54
C LEU A 23 4.42 1.37 -7.06
N PRO A 24 3.71 2.51 -7.18
CA PRO A 24 4.16 3.78 -6.61
C PRO A 24 4.23 3.68 -5.09
N ALA A 25 5.37 4.10 -4.52
CA ALA A 25 5.58 4.05 -3.08
C ALA A 25 6.51 5.15 -2.58
N HIS A 26 6.47 5.35 -1.26
CA HIS A 26 7.49 6.06 -0.52
C HIS A 26 8.29 5.03 0.29
N ARG A 27 9.61 5.14 0.25
CA ARG A 27 10.51 4.37 1.12
C ARG A 27 11.37 5.32 1.95
N ASN A 28 11.34 5.16 3.26
CA ASN A 28 12.17 5.95 4.18
C ASN A 28 13.51 5.25 4.49
N GLU A 29 14.37 5.90 5.27
CA GLU A 29 15.70 5.38 5.65
C GLU A 29 15.62 4.15 6.57
N GLN A 30 14.54 4.02 7.33
CA GLN A 30 14.25 2.90 8.23
C GLN A 30 13.82 1.64 7.45
N GLY A 31 13.45 1.81 6.17
CA GLY A 31 13.04 0.73 5.28
C GLY A 31 11.54 0.50 5.21
N ASP A 32 10.72 1.36 5.83
CA ASP A 32 9.28 1.30 5.69
C ASP A 32 8.89 1.62 4.25
N VAL A 33 7.93 0.84 3.72
CA VAL A 33 7.36 1.05 2.39
C VAL A 33 5.91 1.46 2.54
N ILE A 34 5.60 2.67 2.12
CA ILE A 34 4.26 3.25 2.21
C ILE A 34 3.65 3.28 0.81
N THR A 35 2.43 2.76 0.70
CA THR A 35 1.66 2.70 -0.55
C THR A 35 0.26 3.25 -0.33
N CYS A 36 -0.28 3.94 -1.33
CA CYS A 36 -1.67 4.39 -1.35
C CYS A 36 -2.48 3.56 -2.36
N TRP A 37 -3.72 3.24 -1.99
CA TRP A 37 -4.63 2.43 -2.81
C TRP A 37 -5.95 3.16 -3.02
N GLU A 38 -6.39 3.25 -4.27
CA GLU A 38 -7.71 3.73 -4.62
C GLU A 38 -8.70 2.59 -4.65
N LEU A 39 -9.82 2.76 -3.93
CA LEU A 39 -10.93 1.81 -3.89
C LEU A 39 -11.91 2.13 -5.02
N SER A 40 -12.49 1.09 -5.65
CA SER A 40 -13.65 1.27 -6.50
C SER A 40 -14.90 1.57 -5.67
N GLU A 41 -15.96 2.09 -6.30
CA GLU A 41 -17.24 2.32 -5.61
C GLU A 41 -17.83 1.04 -5.00
N GLU A 42 -17.67 -0.11 -5.67
CA GLU A 42 -18.12 -1.41 -5.18
C GLU A 42 -17.33 -1.87 -3.94
N GLU A 43 -16.02 -1.62 -3.92
CA GLU A 43 -15.17 -1.92 -2.78
C GLU A 43 -15.46 -1.00 -1.59
N VAL A 44 -15.70 0.30 -1.85
CA VAL A 44 -16.13 1.24 -0.82
C VAL A 44 -17.43 0.76 -0.17
N LYS A 45 -18.43 0.33 -0.97
CA LYS A 45 -19.67 -0.24 -0.44
C LYS A 45 -19.41 -1.47 0.43
N THR A 46 -18.55 -2.38 -0.04
CA THR A 46 -18.18 -3.60 0.69
C THR A 46 -17.51 -3.30 2.02
N ILE A 47 -16.58 -2.32 2.06
CA ILE A 47 -15.90 -1.91 3.29
C ILE A 47 -16.88 -1.22 4.24
N ILE A 48 -17.79 -0.39 3.74
CA ILE A 48 -18.82 0.25 4.57
C ILE A 48 -19.69 -0.80 5.25
N GLU A 49 -20.07 -1.86 4.54
CA GLU A 49 -20.91 -2.94 5.06
C GLU A 49 -20.17 -3.85 6.04
N THR A 50 -18.96 -4.30 5.67
CA THR A 50 -18.23 -5.32 6.42
C THR A 50 -17.31 -4.76 7.50
N LYS A 51 -16.90 -3.49 7.38
CA LYS A 51 -15.86 -2.84 8.20
C LYS A 51 -14.51 -3.58 8.20
N CYS A 52 -14.24 -4.36 7.14
CA CYS A 52 -13.06 -5.21 7.04
C CYS A 52 -12.18 -4.80 5.87
N ILE A 53 -10.87 -4.89 6.07
CA ILE A 53 -9.84 -4.89 5.03
C ILE A 53 -9.05 -6.19 5.18
N PHE A 54 -8.78 -6.87 4.07
CA PHE A 54 -7.96 -8.08 4.04
C PHE A 54 -6.62 -7.77 3.37
N LEU A 55 -5.52 -8.11 4.02
CA LEU A 55 -4.17 -8.00 3.47
C LEU A 55 -3.57 -9.40 3.29
N SER A 56 -3.10 -9.69 2.08
CA SER A 56 -2.33 -10.89 1.75
C SER A 56 -0.97 -10.46 1.23
N LEU A 57 0.10 -10.92 1.88
CA LEU A 57 1.47 -10.60 1.52
C LEU A 57 2.22 -11.87 1.14
N LYS A 58 2.97 -11.80 0.03
CA LYS A 58 3.91 -12.86 -0.34
C LYS A 58 5.22 -12.62 0.39
N THR A 59 5.45 -13.37 1.47
CA THR A 59 6.71 -13.27 2.24
C THR A 59 7.87 -14.03 1.60
N PHE A 60 7.62 -14.79 0.53
CA PHE A 60 8.62 -15.67 -0.10
C PHE A 60 9.29 -16.65 0.89
N ASN A 61 8.53 -17.10 1.90
CA ASN A 61 9.01 -17.95 3.01
C ASN A 61 10.03 -17.29 3.95
N GLU A 62 10.21 -15.97 3.86
CA GLU A 62 10.95 -15.18 4.84
C GLU A 62 10.03 -14.72 5.99
N PRO A 63 10.60 -14.29 7.14
CA PRO A 63 9.83 -13.73 8.23
C PRO A 63 8.96 -12.55 7.79
N LEU A 64 7.70 -12.55 8.25
CA LEU A 64 6.76 -11.47 7.99
C LEU A 64 7.31 -10.15 8.56
N GLN A 65 7.37 -9.13 7.72
CA GLN A 65 7.71 -7.76 8.15
C GLN A 65 6.51 -7.12 8.85
N PRO A 66 6.72 -6.19 9.80
CA PRO A 66 5.63 -5.45 10.44
C PRO A 66 4.71 -4.78 9.40
N VAL A 67 3.41 -4.77 9.68
CA VAL A 67 2.40 -4.16 8.81
C VAL A 67 1.63 -3.13 9.63
N PHE A 68 1.56 -1.91 9.10
CA PHE A 68 0.67 -0.85 9.56
C PHE A 68 -0.31 -0.49 8.45
N ILE A 69 -1.61 -0.47 8.76
CA ILE A 69 -2.68 -0.13 7.82
C ILE A 69 -3.53 0.97 8.45
N THR A 70 -3.71 2.07 7.72
CA THR A 70 -4.57 3.18 8.14
C THR A 70 -5.32 3.77 6.94
N ALA A 71 -6.46 4.40 7.22
CA ALA A 71 -7.18 5.25 6.27
C ALA A 71 -6.80 6.73 6.41
N ASP A 72 -6.08 7.11 7.47
CA ASP A 72 -5.64 8.49 7.73
C ASP A 72 -4.17 8.65 7.32
N ARG A 73 -3.96 9.41 6.24
CA ARG A 73 -2.61 9.69 5.72
C ARG A 73 -1.72 10.39 6.75
N SER A 74 -2.27 11.17 7.68
CA SER A 74 -1.47 11.91 8.66
C SER A 74 -0.77 11.00 9.66
N GLU A 75 -1.29 9.80 9.90
CA GLU A 75 -0.67 8.81 10.79
C GLU A 75 0.61 8.19 10.19
N LEU A 76 0.82 8.32 8.88
CA LEU A 76 1.98 7.76 8.16
C LEU A 76 3.18 8.71 8.10
N PHE A 77 2.93 10.03 8.19
CA PHE A 77 3.93 11.08 7.94
C PHE A 77 3.95 12.13 9.05
N SER A 78 3.75 11.71 10.30
CA SER A 78 3.92 12.62 11.43
C SER A 78 5.36 13.14 11.48
N GLU A 79 5.51 14.45 11.65
CA GLU A 79 6.80 15.11 11.91
C GLU A 79 7.44 14.65 13.22
#